data_AF-A0A977KV49-F1
#
_entry.id   AF-A0A977KV49-F1
#
_cell.length_a   1.000
_cell.length_b   1.000
_cell.length_c   1.000
_cell.angle_alpha   90.00
_cell.angle_beta   90.00
_cell.angle_gamma   90.00
#
_symmetry.space_group_name_H-M   'P 1'
#
loop_
_entity.id
_entity.type
_entity.pdbx_description
1 polymer ?
#
loop_
_entity_poly.entity_id
_entity_poly.type
_entity_poly.pdbx_seq_one_letter_code
_entity_poly.pdbx_strand_id
1 'polypeptide(L)'
;MLDTEINIQKGLNEVGCIASKEALKYLDTDGSPLKIGEEIWKSKEEQPKEYQTPYGEVIVNRHVYQRSVGGKTYCPLEKEARIIITSTPLLAKQVSSKTSNSKFRM
;
A
#
# COMPACT_ATOMS: atom_id res chain seq x y z
N MET A 1 4.13 6.33 33.46
CA MET A 1 5.05 5.74 32.45
C MET A 1 4.27 5.24 31.25
N LEU A 2 3.28 4.37 31.42
CA LEU A 2 2.43 3.89 30.33
C LEU A 2 1.83 5.00 29.44
N ASP A 3 1.24 6.04 30.03
CA ASP A 3 0.65 7.15 29.25
C ASP A 3 1.68 7.88 28.39
N THR A 4 2.89 8.06 28.92
CA THR A 4 4.01 8.67 28.20
C THR A 4 4.39 7.83 26.98
N GLU A 5 4.50 6.53 27.14
CA GLU A 5 4.83 5.60 26.05
C GLU A 5 3.73 5.56 24.98
N ILE A 6 2.46 5.55 25.38
CA ILE A 6 1.31 5.61 24.46
C ILE A 6 1.36 6.91 23.64
N ASN A 7 1.65 8.04 24.28
CA ASN A 7 1.72 9.33 23.60
C ASN A 7 2.90 9.40 22.62
N ILE A 8 4.06 8.86 23.00
CA ILE A 8 5.21 8.73 22.10
C ILE A 8 4.86 7.85 20.90
N GLN A 9 4.24 6.69 21.14
CA GLN A 9 3.85 5.77 20.08
C GLN A 9 2.85 6.41 19.12
N LYS A 10 1.85 7.14 19.63
CA LYS A 10 0.87 7.87 18.80
C LYS A 10 1.57 8.87 17.87
N GLY A 11 2.44 9.72 18.42
CA GLY A 11 3.17 10.70 17.61
C GLY A 11 4.06 10.05 16.55
N LEU A 12 4.75 8.96 16.89
CA LEU A 12 5.57 8.23 15.92
C LEU A 12 4.73 7.55 14.83
N ASN A 13 3.56 7.02 15.19
CA ASN A 13 2.64 6.42 14.23
C ASN A 13 2.08 7.46 13.25
N GLU A 14 1.71 8.65 13.72
CA GLU A 14 1.26 9.75 12.86
C GLU A 14 2.34 10.13 11.83
N VAL A 15 3.58 10.30 12.28
CA VAL A 15 4.72 10.57 11.40
C VAL A 15 4.96 9.40 10.42
N GLY A 16 4.87 8.16 10.91
CA GLY A 16 5.00 6.95 10.10
C GLY A 16 3.94 6.86 9.00
N CYS A 17 2.70 7.26 9.28
CA CYS A 17 1.63 7.33 8.27
C CYS A 17 1.95 8.36 7.18
N ILE A 18 2.41 9.56 7.54
CA ILE A 18 2.80 10.60 6.57
C ILE A 18 3.94 10.09 5.68
N ALA A 19 4.99 9.55 6.29
CA ALA A 19 6.14 9.02 5.56
C ALA A 19 5.75 7.86 4.63
N SER A 20 4.89 6.95 5.10
CA SER A 20 4.41 5.82 4.30
C SER A 20 3.56 6.27 3.12
N LYS A 21 2.71 7.27 3.31
CA LYS A 21 1.88 7.85 2.24
C LYS A 21 2.76 8.42 1.13
N GLU A 22 3.78 9.20 1.47
CA GLU A 22 4.70 9.79 0.49
C GLU A 22 5.58 8.73 -0.18
N ALA A 23 6.06 7.73 0.58
CA ALA A 23 6.80 6.61 0.02
C ALA A 23 5.96 5.81 -1.00
N LEU A 24 4.68 5.58 -0.71
CA LEU A 24 3.77 4.91 -1.65
C LEU A 24 3.55 5.74 -2.92
N LYS A 25 3.30 7.05 -2.79
CA LYS A 25 3.15 7.94 -3.95
C LYS A 25 4.40 7.98 -4.84
N TYR A 26 5.59 7.96 -4.24
CA TYR A 26 6.84 7.95 -4.98
C TYR A 26 7.00 6.70 -5.88
N LEU A 27 6.32 5.61 -5.53
CA LEU A 27 6.31 4.38 -6.32
C LEU A 27 5.22 4.37 -7.41
N ASP A 28 4.38 5.40 -7.47
CA ASP A 28 3.40 5.54 -8.54
C ASP A 28 4.01 6.16 -9.81
N THR A 29 3.21 6.12 -10.87
CA THR A 29 3.53 6.76 -12.16
C THR A 29 2.89 8.14 -12.28
N ASP A 30 3.26 8.87 -13.33
CA ASP A 30 2.73 10.18 -13.71
C ASP A 30 1.41 10.13 -14.52
N GLY A 31 0.88 8.93 -14.77
CA GLY A 31 -0.33 8.74 -15.58
C GLY A 31 -0.07 8.58 -17.08
N SER A 32 1.20 8.69 -17.52
CA SER A 32 1.57 8.45 -18.93
C SER A 32 1.25 7.01 -19.35
N PRO A 33 0.87 6.75 -20.62
CA PRO A 33 0.60 5.40 -21.10
C PRO A 33 1.79 4.45 -20.87
N LEU A 34 1.51 3.26 -20.37
CA LEU A 34 2.53 2.26 -20.07
C LEU A 34 2.57 1.20 -21.17
N LYS A 35 3.77 0.80 -21.58
CA LYS A 35 3.98 -0.35 -22.45
C LYS A 35 4.35 -1.55 -21.60
N ILE A 36 3.47 -2.54 -21.52
CA ILE A 36 3.68 -3.77 -20.75
C ILE A 36 3.66 -4.93 -21.74
N GLY A 37 4.84 -5.45 -22.08
CA GLY A 37 4.99 -6.40 -23.18
C GLY A 37 4.72 -5.73 -24.54
N GLU A 38 3.84 -6.32 -25.34
CA GLU A 38 3.41 -5.79 -26.64
C GLU A 38 2.16 -4.90 -26.54
N GLU A 39 1.52 -4.83 -25.37
CA GLU A 39 0.28 -4.10 -25.16
C GLU A 39 0.51 -2.70 -24.56
N ILE A 40 -0.28 -1.73 -25.02
CA ILE A 40 -0.33 -0.37 -24.48
C ILE A 40 -1.48 -0.30 -23.47
N TRP A 41 -1.15 0.13 -22.26
CA TRP A 41 -2.06 0.35 -21.17
C TRP A 41 -2.29 1.84 -20.98
N LYS A 42 -3.57 2.25 -20.91
CA LYS A 42 -3.96 3.65 -20.72
C LYS A 42 -4.40 3.87 -19.27
N SER A 43 -4.00 5.01 -18.71
CA SER A 43 -4.46 5.43 -17.39
C SER A 43 -5.96 5.76 -17.45
N LYS A 44 -6.70 5.30 -16.44
CA LYS A 44 -8.11 5.62 -16.21
C LYS A 44 -8.32 6.79 -15.26
N GLU A 45 -7.25 7.50 -14.89
CA GLU A 45 -7.16 8.52 -13.82
C GLU A 45 -6.72 7.96 -12.45
N GLU A 46 -6.40 8.88 -11.54
CA GLU A 46 -6.08 8.58 -10.16
C GLU A 46 -7.33 8.12 -9.40
N GLN A 47 -7.20 7.00 -8.69
CA GLN A 47 -8.27 6.49 -7.83
C GLN A 47 -7.76 6.35 -6.40
N PRO A 48 -8.52 6.85 -5.39
CA PRO A 48 -8.15 6.69 -4.00
C PRO A 48 -8.25 5.22 -3.59
N LYS A 49 -7.29 4.75 -2.80
CA LYS A 49 -7.36 3.46 -2.11
C LYS A 49 -6.74 3.55 -0.72
N GLU A 50 -7.34 2.83 0.21
CA GLU A 50 -6.86 2.64 1.58
C GLU A 50 -5.80 1.54 1.63
N TYR A 51 -4.67 1.85 2.27
CA TYR A 51 -3.59 0.91 2.54
C TYR A 51 -3.32 0.82 4.03
N GLN A 52 -3.16 -0.42 4.51
CA GLN A 52 -2.80 -0.71 5.88
C GLN A 52 -1.27 -0.75 6.00
N THR A 53 -0.72 0.12 6.86
CA THR A 53 0.71 0.19 7.18
C THR A 53 0.95 -0.25 8.63
N PRO A 54 2.20 -0.53 9.03
CA PRO A 54 2.54 -0.80 10.43
C PRO A 54 2.15 0.32 11.40
N TYR A 55 2.02 1.55 10.90
CA TYR A 55 1.78 2.75 11.69
C TYR A 55 0.31 3.16 11.74
N GLY A 56 -0.50 2.65 10.80
CA GLY A 56 -1.91 2.98 10.63
C GLY A 56 -2.35 2.92 9.18
N GLU A 57 -3.62 3.27 8.95
CA GLU A 57 -4.21 3.34 7.63
C GLU A 57 -3.83 4.64 6.92
N VAL A 58 -3.57 4.55 5.61
CA VAL A 58 -3.29 5.71 4.76
C VAL A 58 -4.09 5.63 3.47
N ILE A 59 -4.64 6.76 3.03
CA ILE A 59 -5.31 6.89 1.74
C ILE A 59 -4.33 7.48 0.74
N VAL A 60 -4.15 6.77 -0.38
CA VAL A 60 -3.27 7.19 -1.49
C VAL A 60 -4.08 7.21 -2.78
N ASN A 61 -4.04 8.35 -3.48
CA ASN A 61 -4.49 8.44 -4.86
C ASN A 61 -3.42 7.81 -5.74
N ARG A 62 -3.83 6.88 -6.60
CA ARG A 62 -2.91 6.11 -7.44
C ARG A 62 -3.44 5.93 -8.84
N HIS A 63 -2.56 5.87 -9.81
CA HIS A 63 -2.92 5.64 -11.20
C HIS A 63 -3.32 4.18 -11.42
N VAL A 64 -4.48 4.01 -12.05
CA VAL A 64 -5.00 2.70 -12.43
C VAL A 64 -5.05 2.61 -13.95
N TYR A 65 -4.43 1.58 -14.48
CA TYR A 65 -4.31 1.36 -15.90
C TYR A 65 -5.21 0.23 -16.37
N GLN A 66 -5.71 0.34 -17.60
CA GLN A 66 -6.47 -0.71 -18.26
C GLN A 66 -6.09 -0.81 -19.74
N ARG A 67 -6.27 -2.00 -20.30
CA ARG A 67 -6.11 -2.27 -21.74
C ARG A 67 -7.33 -1.78 -22.52
N SER A 68 -7.12 -1.45 -23.79
CA SER A 68 -8.20 -1.02 -24.70
C SER A 68 -9.28 -2.09 -24.88
N VAL A 69 -8.93 -3.37 -24.78
CA VAL A 69 -9.86 -4.51 -24.90
C VAL A 69 -10.68 -4.72 -23.61
N GLY A 70 -10.39 -3.96 -22.54
CA GLY A 70 -11.02 -4.10 -21.23
C GLY A 70 -10.36 -5.16 -20.34
N GLY A 71 -11.05 -5.54 -19.27
CA GLY A 71 -10.59 -6.57 -18.32
C GLY A 71 -9.82 -6.02 -17.10
N LYS A 72 -8.90 -6.82 -16.56
CA LYS A 72 -8.18 -6.53 -15.30
C LYS A 72 -7.46 -5.19 -15.35
N THR A 73 -7.52 -4.47 -14.25
CA THR A 73 -6.77 -3.24 -14.02
C THR A 73 -5.37 -3.55 -13.51
N TYR A 74 -4.44 -2.66 -13.80
CA TYR A 74 -3.05 -2.72 -13.37
C TYR A 74 -2.71 -1.44 -12.61
N CYS A 75 -2.11 -1.57 -11.43
CA CYS A 75 -1.64 -0.43 -10.65
C CYS A 75 -0.12 -0.58 -10.44
N PRO A 76 0.70 0.32 -11.02
CA PRO A 76 2.16 0.30 -10.87
C PRO A 76 2.58 0.38 -9.40
N LEU A 77 2.03 1.35 -8.65
CA LEU A 77 2.29 1.53 -7.22
C LEU A 77 2.13 0.21 -6.45
N GLU A 78 1.02 -0.49 -6.63
CA GLU A 78 0.76 -1.73 -5.89
C GLU A 78 1.77 -2.83 -6.21
N LYS A 79 2.23 -2.90 -7.45
CA LYS A 79 3.22 -3.86 -7.88
C LYS A 79 4.61 -3.53 -7.33
N GLU A 80 5.06 -2.29 -7.46
CA GLU A 80 6.38 -1.85 -7.01
C GLU A 80 6.48 -1.88 -5.48
N ALA A 81 5.44 -1.44 -4.77
CA ALA A 81 5.36 -1.52 -3.31
C ALA A 81 5.11 -2.95 -2.79
N ARG A 82 4.86 -3.92 -3.69
CA ARG A 82 4.53 -5.32 -3.36
C ARG A 82 3.38 -5.43 -2.37
N ILE A 83 2.32 -4.66 -2.61
CA ILE A 83 1.13 -4.67 -1.76
C ILE A 83 0.48 -6.06 -1.78
N ILE A 84 0.15 -6.55 -0.59
CA ILE A 84 -0.59 -7.80 -0.40
C ILE A 84 -2.02 -7.41 -0.03
N ILE A 85 -2.93 -7.47 -1.01
CA ILE A 85 -4.34 -7.03 -0.92
C ILE A 85 -4.45 -5.52 -0.67
N THR A 86 -4.33 -5.11 0.59
CA THR A 86 -4.31 -3.72 1.07
C THR A 86 -3.16 -3.45 2.04
N SER A 87 -2.40 -4.48 2.41
CA SER A 87 -1.33 -4.38 3.42
C SER A 87 0.03 -4.16 2.79
N THR A 88 0.83 -3.27 3.38
CA THR A 88 2.24 -3.13 3.01
C THR A 88 3.06 -4.34 3.46
N PRO A 89 4.21 -4.64 2.81
CA PRO A 89 4.98 -5.86 3.08
C PRO A 89 5.39 -6.03 4.55
N LEU A 90 5.77 -4.94 5.22
CA LEU A 90 6.18 -4.99 6.62
C LEU A 90 5.01 -5.35 7.55
N LEU A 91 3.83 -4.77 7.32
CA LEU A 91 2.63 -5.12 8.09
C LEU A 91 2.25 -6.58 7.86
N ALA A 92 2.23 -7.03 6.61
CA ALA A 92 1.91 -8.41 6.26
C ALA A 92 2.87 -9.40 6.96
N LYS A 93 4.17 -9.08 7.00
CA LYS A 93 5.17 -9.86 7.74
C LYS A 93 4.87 -9.89 9.24
N GLN A 94 4.57 -8.75 9.86
CA GLN A 94 4.27 -8.68 11.29
C GLN A 94 3.03 -9.49 11.68
N VAL A 95 1.95 -9.40 10.89
CA VAL A 95 0.72 -10.17 11.10
C VAL A 95 1.00 -11.67 10.93
N SER A 96 1.68 -12.06 9.86
CA SER A 96 2.03 -13.47 9.60
C SER A 96 2.87 -14.08 10.74
N SER A 97 3.86 -13.34 11.25
CA SER A 97 4.68 -13.79 12.39
C SER A 97 3.85 -13.94 13.67
N LYS A 98 2.92 -13.00 13.95
CA LYS A 98 2.02 -13.10 15.11
C LYS A 98 1.08 -14.30 15.01
N THR A 99 0.44 -14.50 13.86
CA THR A 99 -0.48 -15.64 13.65
C THR A 99 0.26 -16.98 13.69
N SER A 100 1.46 -17.05 13.12
CA SER A 100 2.30 -18.26 13.16
C SER A 100 2.76 -18.62 14.57
N ASN A 101 3.04 -17.63 15.41
CA ASN A 101 3.44 -17.85 16.80
C ASN A 101 2.23 -18.15 17.71
N SER A 102 1.04 -17.70 17.31
CA SER A 102 -0.24 -18.07 17.90
C SER A 102 -0.75 -19.39 17.31
N LYS A 103 0.10 -20.43 17.28
CA LYS A 103 -0.40 -21.79 17.05
C LYS A 103 -1.43 -22.07 18.13
N PHE A 104 -2.66 -22.16 17.67
CA PHE A 104 -3.87 -22.53 18.36
C PHE A 104 -3.58 -23.73 19.28
N ARG A 105 -3.43 -23.46 20.58
CA ARG A 105 -3.53 -24.48 21.62
C ARG A 105 -5.02 -24.80 21.74
N MET A 106 -5.50 -25.75 20.96
CA MET A 106 -6.71 -26.51 21.25
C MET A 106 -6.31 -27.87 21.81
#